data_AF-A0A0D2VE17-F1
#
_entry.id   AF-A0A0D2VE17-F1
#
_cell.length_a   1.000
_cell.length_b   1.000
_cell.length_c   1.000
_cell.angle_alpha   90.00
_cell.angle_beta   90.00
_cell.angle_gamma   90.00
#
_symmetry.space_group_name_H-M   'P 1'
#
loop_
_entity.id
_entity.type
_entity.pdbx_description
1 polymer ?
#
loop_
_entity_poly.entity_id
_entity_poly.type
_entity_poly.pdbx_seq_one_letter_code
_entity_poly.pdbx_strand_id
1 'polypeptide(L)'
;MAWKEPKRLYYPKITAPDLNIEEKPVFQNKYNANTIYEWNIDGMSEYNILSLLQQMTMVSNVYKTQNQNGLINDHAIANLLVAGFTGQLKGWWDHALTKTQQEEILKAIKKDDQDRIILDEQGREIQDAVATLIFSISKHFIGDPSHLKDRNLELLSNLKCKKLTDFKWYKDVFMTRVMQRSDNQQPFWKEKFLAALPTLLGEKVRNQIRENYKGIIPYEKLTYGELISFTQKEGLKICQDLKLQKQLKKERYQYVENQDISQNIVKSKEKSIT
;
A
#
# COMPACT_ATOMS: atom_id res chain seq x y z
N MET A 1 22.42 22.55 5.68
CA MET A 1 21.27 22.10 4.87
C MET A 1 21.75 20.98 3.95
N ALA A 2 21.52 19.73 4.35
CA ALA A 2 21.81 18.58 3.50
C ALA A 2 20.62 18.38 2.56
N TRP A 3 20.86 18.42 1.26
CA TRP A 3 19.87 18.10 0.24
C TRP A 3 19.42 16.65 0.43
N LYS A 4 18.13 16.44 0.75
CA LYS A 4 17.53 15.10 0.72
C LYS A 4 17.39 14.68 -0.73
N GLU A 5 17.91 13.51 -1.09
CA GLU A 5 17.75 12.93 -2.41
C GLU A 5 16.25 12.84 -2.79
N PRO A 6 15.87 13.10 -4.06
CA PRO A 6 14.49 13.02 -4.49
C PRO A 6 13.94 11.59 -4.36
N LYS A 7 12.80 11.44 -3.66
CA LYS A 7 12.08 10.17 -3.49
C LYS A 7 11.79 9.56 -4.87
N ARG A 8 12.34 8.36 -5.15
CA ARG A 8 12.04 7.62 -6.39
C ARG A 8 10.59 7.13 -6.34
N LEU A 9 9.83 7.44 -7.39
CA LEU A 9 8.48 6.90 -7.58
C LEU A 9 8.58 5.41 -7.91
N TYR A 10 7.91 4.57 -7.11
CA TYR A 10 7.84 3.12 -7.33
C TYR A 10 7.01 2.78 -8.57
N TYR A 11 6.05 3.63 -8.92
CA TYR A 11 5.23 3.50 -10.12
C TYR A 11 5.19 4.80 -10.94
N PRO A 12 5.38 4.74 -12.27
CA PRO A 12 5.35 5.92 -13.16
C PRO A 12 3.93 6.45 -13.45
N LYS A 13 2.89 5.96 -12.76
CA LYS A 13 1.47 6.26 -13.04
C LYS A 13 0.85 7.11 -11.94
N ILE A 14 -0.22 7.83 -12.28
CA ILE A 14 -1.05 8.56 -11.31
C ILE A 14 -1.75 7.51 -10.42
N THR A 15 -1.26 7.39 -9.20
CA THR A 15 -1.85 6.58 -8.12
C THR A 15 -2.15 7.53 -6.97
N ALA A 16 -2.96 7.11 -6.02
CA ALA A 16 -2.99 7.79 -4.74
C ALA A 16 -1.53 7.91 -4.19
N PRO A 17 -1.14 9.06 -3.62
CA PRO A 17 0.26 9.35 -3.28
C PRO A 17 0.90 8.28 -2.38
N ASP A 18 0.06 7.63 -1.59
CA ASP A 18 0.32 6.61 -0.59
C ASP A 18 0.93 5.31 -1.17
N LEU A 19 0.67 4.99 -2.44
CA LEU A 19 1.10 3.75 -3.10
C LEU A 19 2.28 3.96 -4.07
N ASN A 20 2.66 5.21 -4.34
CA ASN A 20 3.66 5.57 -5.35
C ASN A 20 5.08 5.73 -4.81
N ILE A 21 5.28 5.67 -3.49
CA ILE A 21 6.58 5.89 -2.86
C ILE A 21 7.12 4.53 -2.37
N GLU A 22 8.36 4.19 -2.75
CA GLU A 22 9.05 3.04 -2.19
C GLU A 22 9.47 3.36 -0.74
N GLU A 23 8.56 3.19 0.20
CA GLU A 23 8.86 3.38 1.62
C GLU A 23 9.13 2.03 2.26
N LYS A 24 10.42 1.74 2.53
CA LYS A 24 10.75 0.73 3.54
C LYS A 24 10.22 1.26 4.86
N PRO A 25 9.24 0.62 5.51
CA PRO A 25 8.93 0.99 6.88
C PRO A 25 10.21 0.75 7.69
N VAL A 26 10.79 1.84 8.19
CA VAL A 26 11.94 1.77 9.10
C VAL A 26 11.36 1.28 10.42
N PHE A 27 11.21 -0.03 10.57
CA PHE A 27 10.86 -0.64 11.84
C PHE A 27 12.10 -0.61 12.71
N GLN A 28 12.08 0.23 13.74
CA GLN A 28 13.07 0.16 14.79
C GLN A 28 12.72 -1.05 15.68
N ASN A 29 13.53 -2.10 15.59
CA ASN A 29 13.25 -3.38 16.27
C ASN A 29 13.43 -3.33 17.79
N LYS A 30 13.96 -2.22 18.33
CA LYS A 30 14.21 -2.03 19.76
C LYS A 30 14.00 -0.57 20.14
N TYR A 31 13.17 -0.36 21.16
CA TYR A 31 12.97 0.96 21.78
C TYR A 31 13.54 0.95 23.20
N ASN A 32 14.21 2.03 23.56
CA ASN A 32 14.70 2.37 24.89
C ASN A 32 13.85 3.49 25.50
N ALA A 33 13.52 3.38 26.79
CA ALA A 33 12.78 4.39 27.53
C ALA A 33 13.54 5.70 27.80
N ASN A 34 14.87 5.73 27.65
CA ASN A 34 15.68 6.92 27.91
C ASN A 34 15.94 7.80 26.67
N THR A 35 15.39 7.42 25.52
CA THR A 35 15.58 8.15 24.25
C THR A 35 14.28 8.85 23.87
N ILE A 36 14.36 10.12 23.46
CA ILE A 36 13.25 10.83 22.80
C ILE A 36 13.33 10.50 21.31
N TYR A 37 12.24 9.99 20.75
CA TYR A 37 12.14 9.66 19.33
C TYR A 37 11.51 10.81 18.56
N GLU A 38 11.99 11.03 17.33
CA GLU A 38 11.42 12.01 16.42
C GLU A 38 10.27 11.40 15.61
N TRP A 39 9.20 12.17 15.43
CA TRP A 39 8.02 11.77 14.68
C TRP A 39 7.80 12.73 13.51
N ASN A 40 7.80 12.20 12.29
CA ASN A 40 7.52 12.96 11.08
C ASN A 40 6.62 12.16 10.15
N ILE A 41 5.64 12.82 9.53
CA ILE A 41 4.72 12.23 8.53
C ILE A 41 4.91 12.81 7.11
N ASP A 42 5.97 13.59 6.89
CA ASP A 42 6.19 14.30 5.63
C ASP A 42 6.32 13.37 4.42
N GLY A 43 5.32 13.49 3.54
CA GLY A 43 5.20 12.67 2.34
C GLY A 43 4.99 11.19 2.62
N MET A 44 4.42 10.82 3.78
CA MET A 44 4.03 9.46 4.10
C MET A 44 2.64 9.11 3.54
N SER A 45 2.45 7.82 3.26
CA SER A 45 1.16 7.21 2.93
C SER A 45 0.23 7.13 4.16
N GLU A 46 -1.09 7.06 3.98
CA GLU A 46 -2.03 6.86 5.10
C GLU A 46 -1.68 5.60 5.91
N TYR A 47 -1.29 4.53 5.22
CA TYR A 47 -0.82 3.29 5.85
C TYR A 47 0.44 3.50 6.69
N ASN A 48 1.41 4.27 6.19
CA ASN A 48 2.65 4.53 6.91
C ASN A 48 2.42 5.47 8.10
N ILE A 49 1.48 6.42 7.99
CA ILE A 49 1.04 7.21 9.14
C ILE A 49 0.43 6.29 10.21
N LEU A 50 -0.45 5.35 9.85
CA LEU A 50 -0.97 4.35 10.80
C LEU A 50 0.14 3.50 11.43
N SER A 51 1.12 3.07 10.63
CA SER A 51 2.25 2.32 11.14
C SER A 51 3.11 3.15 12.11
N LEU A 52 3.36 4.43 11.80
CA LEU A 52 4.06 5.35 12.69
C LEU A 52 3.29 5.56 14.00
N LEU A 53 1.97 5.73 13.93
CA LEU A 53 1.11 5.84 15.10
C LEU A 53 1.17 4.57 15.98
N GLN A 54 1.24 3.38 15.37
CA GLN A 54 1.48 2.14 16.10
C GLN A 54 2.86 2.12 16.77
N GLN A 55 3.90 2.66 16.11
CA GLN A 55 5.22 2.81 16.73
C GLN A 55 5.18 3.78 17.92
N MET A 56 4.44 4.89 17.84
CA MET A 56 4.21 5.79 18.97
C MET A 56 3.55 5.06 20.15
N THR A 57 2.56 4.20 19.89
CA THR A 57 1.96 3.34 20.92
C THR A 57 2.98 2.38 21.54
N MET A 58 3.81 1.73 20.71
CA MET A 58 4.85 0.81 21.20
C MET A 58 5.88 1.53 22.08
N VAL A 59 6.38 2.70 21.64
CA VAL A 59 7.30 3.54 22.41
C VAL A 59 6.67 3.97 23.73
N SER A 60 5.40 4.37 23.71
CA SER A 60 4.66 4.74 24.91
C SER A 60 4.57 3.58 25.91
N ASN A 61 4.31 2.37 25.44
CA ASN A 61 4.29 1.18 26.28
C ASN A 61 5.68 0.86 26.86
N VAL A 62 6.76 1.11 26.11
CA VAL A 62 8.12 0.95 26.62
C VAL A 62 8.42 1.97 27.72
N TYR A 63 8.02 3.24 27.53
CA TYR A 63 8.10 4.24 28.59
C TYR A 63 7.30 3.84 29.84
N LYS A 64 6.09 3.27 29.68
CA LYS A 64 5.28 2.77 30.81
C LYS A 64 5.93 1.60 31.54
N THR A 65 6.48 0.63 30.80
CA THR A 65 6.96 -0.65 31.36
C THR A 65 8.37 -0.58 31.95
N GLN A 66 9.26 0.26 31.42
CA GLN A 66 10.62 0.45 31.94
C GLN A 66 10.70 1.52 33.04
N ASN A 67 9.58 2.18 33.36
CA ASN A 67 9.47 3.15 34.43
C ASN A 67 9.39 2.46 35.81
N GLN A 68 10.54 2.00 36.31
CA GLN A 68 10.67 1.29 37.59
C GLN A 68 10.22 2.11 38.83
N ASN A 69 10.07 3.43 38.72
CA ASN A 69 9.80 4.34 39.84
C ASN A 69 8.42 5.03 39.79
N GLY A 70 7.56 4.73 38.80
CA GLY A 70 6.21 5.30 38.72
C GLY A 70 6.13 6.81 38.46
N LEU A 71 7.24 7.45 38.07
CA LEU A 71 7.34 8.92 37.93
C LEU A 71 6.73 9.44 36.61
N ILE A 72 6.83 8.65 35.54
CA ILE A 72 6.29 9.02 34.22
C ILE A 72 4.85 8.50 34.09
N ASN A 73 3.90 9.40 34.26
CA ASN A 73 2.48 9.14 34.03
C ASN A 73 2.11 9.29 32.55
N ASP A 74 0.89 8.91 32.15
CA ASP A 74 0.47 8.93 30.74
C ASP A 74 0.54 10.34 30.13
N HIS A 75 0.23 11.36 30.94
CA HIS A 75 0.34 12.76 30.55
C HIS A 75 1.79 13.15 30.22
N ALA A 76 2.75 12.72 31.04
CA ALA A 76 4.17 12.96 30.82
C ALA A 76 4.66 12.26 29.54
N ILE A 77 4.16 11.04 29.27
CA ILE A 77 4.46 10.31 28.02
C ILE A 77 3.92 11.07 26.80
N ALA A 78 2.68 11.56 26.85
CA ALA A 78 2.11 12.36 25.78
C ALA A 78 2.97 13.61 25.50
N ASN A 79 3.44 14.30 26.54
CA ASN A 79 4.38 15.42 26.41
C ASN A 79 5.72 15.02 25.77
N LEU A 80 6.28 13.87 26.15
CA LEU A 80 7.52 13.35 25.54
C LEU A 80 7.34 13.04 24.04
N LEU A 81 6.19 12.48 23.64
CA LEU A 81 5.87 12.26 22.24
C LEU A 81 5.75 13.58 21.46
N VAL A 82 5.05 14.58 22.03
CA VAL A 82 4.89 15.91 21.44
C VAL A 82 6.25 16.61 21.27
N ALA A 83 7.15 16.46 22.23
CA ALA A 83 8.51 17.02 22.15
C ALA A 83 9.31 16.44 20.95
N GLY A 84 8.98 15.22 20.53
CA GLY A 84 9.54 14.58 19.35
C GLY A 84 8.90 14.99 18.01
N PHE A 85 7.86 15.82 17.98
CA PHE A 85 7.19 16.17 16.74
C PHE A 85 8.07 17.04 15.83
N THR A 86 8.11 16.67 14.56
CA THR A 86 8.79 17.41 13.49
C THR A 86 7.89 17.48 12.25
N GLY A 87 8.25 18.31 11.26
CA GLY A 87 7.53 18.41 9.99
C GLY A 87 6.05 18.79 10.16
N GLN A 88 5.16 18.15 9.40
CA GLN A 88 3.72 18.37 9.48
C GLN A 88 3.12 18.13 10.88
N LEU A 89 3.62 17.17 11.67
CA LEU A 89 3.11 16.95 13.03
C LEU A 89 3.39 18.16 13.92
N LYS A 90 4.59 18.74 13.82
CA LYS A 90 4.97 19.94 14.57
C LYS A 90 4.17 21.16 14.11
N GLY A 91 4.00 21.31 12.79
CA GLY A 91 3.16 22.35 12.21
C GLY A 91 1.72 22.30 12.72
N TRP A 92 1.12 21.11 12.70
CA TRP A 92 -0.22 20.87 13.24
C TRP A 92 -0.32 21.19 14.73
N TRP A 93 0.61 20.67 15.53
CA TRP A 93 0.60 20.90 16.96
C TRP A 93 0.72 22.39 17.30
N ASP A 94 1.73 23.08 16.75
CA ASP A 94 2.05 24.45 17.14
C ASP A 94 1.10 25.50 16.55
N HIS A 95 0.54 25.27 15.35
CA HIS A 95 -0.19 26.30 14.60
C HIS A 95 -1.66 25.97 14.35
N ALA A 96 -2.02 24.68 14.19
CA ALA A 96 -3.40 24.31 13.87
C ALA A 96 -4.26 24.10 15.12
N LEU A 97 -3.67 23.66 16.24
CA LEU A 97 -4.36 23.50 17.51
C LEU A 97 -4.29 24.77 18.36
N THR A 98 -5.40 25.11 19.00
CA THR A 98 -5.40 26.12 20.07
C THR A 98 -4.77 25.54 21.35
N LYS A 99 -4.29 26.42 22.24
CA LYS A 99 -3.76 26.00 23.55
C LYS A 99 -4.76 25.17 24.35
N THR A 100 -6.04 25.52 24.29
CA THR A 100 -7.12 24.78 24.95
C THR A 100 -7.21 23.36 24.41
N GLN A 101 -7.20 23.17 23.09
CA GLN A 101 -7.23 21.83 22.48
C GLN A 101 -5.99 21.01 22.81
N GLN A 102 -4.80 21.64 22.83
CA GLN A 102 -3.58 20.96 23.27
C GLN A 102 -3.70 20.48 24.73
N GLU A 103 -4.24 21.31 25.62
CA GLU A 103 -4.46 20.94 27.01
C GLU A 103 -5.52 19.84 27.17
N GLU A 104 -6.61 19.88 26.41
CA GLU A 104 -7.64 18.82 26.40
C GLU A 104 -7.03 17.47 25.99
N ILE A 105 -6.17 17.45 24.98
CA ILE A 105 -5.47 16.24 24.53
C ILE A 105 -4.49 15.75 25.61
N LEU A 106 -3.68 16.66 26.17
CA LEU A 106 -2.64 16.28 27.14
C LEU A 106 -3.22 15.89 28.51
N LYS A 107 -4.42 16.37 28.87
CA LYS A 107 -5.12 16.08 30.12
C LYS A 107 -6.23 15.05 29.97
N ALA A 108 -6.25 14.31 28.86
CA ALA A 108 -7.34 13.41 28.56
C ALA A 108 -7.42 12.26 29.57
N ILE A 109 -8.65 11.94 29.94
CA ILE A 109 -9.03 10.84 30.83
C ILE A 109 -9.95 9.88 30.08
N LYS A 110 -9.90 8.62 30.48
CA LYS A 110 -10.65 7.55 29.83
C LYS A 110 -12.13 7.69 30.16
N LYS A 111 -12.97 7.61 29.13
CA LYS A 111 -14.43 7.65 29.24
C LYS A 111 -15.08 6.45 28.57
N ASP A 112 -16.28 6.10 29.00
CA ASP A 112 -17.11 5.08 28.35
C ASP A 112 -17.90 5.64 27.16
N ASP A 113 -18.65 4.77 26.48
CA ASP A 113 -19.48 5.13 25.31
C ASP A 113 -20.60 6.16 25.64
N GLN A 114 -20.82 6.45 26.93
CA GLN A 114 -21.82 7.38 27.44
C GLN A 114 -21.17 8.66 28.02
N ASP A 115 -19.88 8.89 27.70
CA ASP A 115 -19.05 10.01 28.16
C ASP A 115 -18.82 10.05 29.69
N ARG A 116 -19.00 8.93 30.38
CA ARG A 116 -18.75 8.83 31.83
C ARG A 116 -17.30 8.46 32.09
N ILE A 117 -16.70 9.09 33.10
CA ILE A 117 -15.31 8.85 33.49
C ILE A 117 -15.15 7.41 34.00
N ILE A 118 -14.16 6.70 33.46
CA ILE A 118 -13.80 5.36 33.91
C ILE A 118 -12.72 5.49 35.00
N LEU A 119 -13.00 4.89 36.14
CA LEU A 119 -12.10 4.85 37.29
C LEU A 119 -11.36 3.50 37.37
N ASP A 120 -10.15 3.51 37.91
CA ASP A 120 -9.38 2.31 38.25
C ASP A 120 -9.94 1.60 39.50
N GLU A 121 -9.35 0.45 39.86
CA GLU A 121 -9.73 -0.33 41.05
C GLU A 121 -9.56 0.44 42.36
N GLN A 122 -8.83 1.57 42.35
CA GLN A 122 -8.61 2.45 43.48
C GLN A 122 -9.48 3.72 43.43
N GLY A 123 -10.41 3.82 42.49
CA GLY A 123 -11.32 4.96 42.33
C GLY A 123 -10.68 6.20 41.72
N ARG A 124 -9.50 6.08 41.10
CA ARG A 124 -8.80 7.19 40.42
C ARG A 124 -9.11 7.20 38.94
N GLU A 125 -9.12 8.39 38.36
CA GLU A 125 -9.34 8.56 36.92
C GLU A 125 -8.22 7.91 36.11
N ILE A 126 -8.59 7.10 35.13
CA ILE A 126 -7.62 6.48 34.22
C ILE A 126 -7.18 7.53 33.19
N GLN A 127 -5.89 7.77 33.12
CA GLN A 127 -5.31 8.71 32.17
C GLN A 127 -5.30 8.10 30.75
N ASP A 128 -5.63 8.92 29.74
CA ASP A 128 -5.79 8.49 28.35
C ASP A 128 -5.23 9.50 27.33
N ALA A 129 -4.28 10.32 27.77
CA ALA A 129 -3.63 11.37 26.99
C ALA A 129 -2.91 10.81 25.75
N VAL A 130 -2.20 9.69 25.88
CA VAL A 130 -1.48 9.08 24.75
C VAL A 130 -2.46 8.56 23.68
N ALA A 131 -3.51 7.84 24.10
CA ALA A 131 -4.49 7.32 23.16
C ALA A 131 -5.27 8.45 22.47
N THR A 132 -5.64 9.49 23.23
CA THR A 132 -6.32 10.68 22.71
C THR A 132 -5.45 11.46 21.72
N LEU A 133 -4.15 11.59 22.00
CA LEU A 133 -3.17 12.20 21.09
C LEU A 133 -3.07 11.41 19.78
N ILE A 134 -2.89 10.10 19.85
CA ILE A 134 -2.78 9.22 18.68
C ILE A 134 -4.07 9.24 17.86
N PHE A 135 -5.23 9.20 18.52
CA PHE A 135 -6.53 9.29 17.85
C PHE A 135 -6.73 10.63 17.16
N SER A 136 -6.33 11.73 17.80
CA SER A 136 -6.43 13.08 17.24
C SER A 136 -5.54 13.26 16.01
N ILE A 137 -4.32 12.73 16.03
CA ILE A 137 -3.43 12.71 14.85
C ILE A 137 -4.07 11.89 13.72
N SER A 138 -4.54 10.68 14.04
CA SER A 138 -5.23 9.82 13.06
C SER A 138 -6.41 10.53 12.41
N LYS A 139 -7.30 11.10 13.24
CA LYS A 139 -8.49 11.83 12.79
C LYS A 139 -8.16 13.03 11.91
N HIS A 140 -7.08 13.76 12.20
CA HIS A 140 -6.69 14.94 11.44
C HIS A 140 -6.06 14.60 10.09
N PHE A 141 -5.11 13.66 10.06
CA PHE A 141 -4.31 13.38 8.87
C PHE A 141 -4.84 12.26 7.98
N ILE A 142 -5.65 11.36 8.54
CA ILE A 142 -6.23 10.21 7.82
C ILE A 142 -7.76 10.39 7.66
N GLY A 143 -8.40 11.05 8.62
CA GLY A 143 -9.85 11.18 8.69
C GLY A 143 -10.48 10.11 9.57
N ASP A 144 -11.81 9.95 9.50
CA ASP A 144 -12.49 8.89 10.24
C ASP A 144 -12.22 7.52 9.59
N PRO A 145 -11.61 6.56 10.32
CA PRO A 145 -11.39 5.19 9.83
C PRO A 145 -12.68 4.48 9.40
N SER A 146 -13.85 4.90 9.90
CA SER A 146 -15.15 4.36 9.51
C SER A 146 -15.46 4.64 8.03
N HIS A 147 -15.16 5.85 7.55
CA HIS A 147 -15.41 6.31 6.17
C HIS A 147 -14.32 5.89 5.17
N LEU A 148 -13.13 5.46 5.65
CA LEU A 148 -12.11 4.86 4.78
C LEU A 148 -12.64 3.63 4.05
N LYS A 149 -13.56 2.87 4.66
CA LYS A 149 -14.18 1.68 4.08
C LYS A 149 -14.98 2.00 2.81
N ASP A 150 -15.72 3.11 2.82
CA ASP A 150 -16.58 3.54 1.71
C ASP A 150 -15.74 4.09 0.54
N ARG A 151 -14.71 4.88 0.84
CA ARG A 151 -13.77 5.37 -0.18
C ARG A 151 -13.00 4.22 -0.83
N ASN A 152 -12.59 3.23 -0.03
CA ASN A 152 -11.92 2.04 -0.54
C ASN A 152 -12.82 1.14 -1.41
N LEU A 153 -14.13 1.07 -1.09
CA LEU A 153 -15.13 0.36 -1.92
C LEU A 153 -15.19 0.92 -3.33
N GLU A 154 -15.33 2.23 -3.46
CA GLU A 154 -15.42 2.90 -4.75
C GLU A 154 -14.12 2.76 -5.55
N LEU A 155 -12.97 2.94 -4.90
CA LEU A 155 -11.66 2.80 -5.52
C LEU A 155 -11.33 1.36 -5.93
N LEU A 156 -11.78 0.35 -5.18
CA LEU A 156 -11.63 -1.06 -5.55
C LEU A 156 -12.55 -1.45 -6.72
N SER A 157 -13.81 -0.98 -6.70
CA SER A 157 -14.76 -1.31 -7.76
C SER A 157 -14.31 -0.78 -9.12
N ASN A 158 -13.65 0.38 -9.12
CA ASN A 158 -13.13 1.04 -10.31
C ASN A 158 -11.70 0.61 -10.71
N LEU A 159 -11.01 -0.20 -9.88
CA LEU A 159 -9.64 -0.62 -10.14
C LEU A 159 -9.57 -1.60 -11.32
N LYS A 160 -8.76 -1.27 -12.34
CA LYS A 160 -8.52 -2.11 -13.52
C LYS A 160 -7.04 -2.15 -13.89
N CYS A 161 -6.55 -3.35 -14.19
CA CYS A 161 -5.25 -3.58 -14.79
C CYS A 161 -5.35 -3.44 -16.31
N LYS A 162 -4.89 -2.31 -16.86
CA LYS A 162 -5.01 -2.02 -18.30
C LYS A 162 -4.01 -2.79 -19.15
N LYS A 163 -2.79 -3.01 -18.64
CA LYS A 163 -1.68 -3.68 -19.37
C LYS A 163 -1.01 -4.71 -18.49
N LEU A 164 -0.38 -5.70 -19.11
CA LEU A 164 0.47 -6.69 -18.41
C LEU A 164 1.56 -6.04 -17.56
N THR A 165 2.18 -4.96 -18.05
CA THR A 165 3.20 -4.20 -17.32
C THR A 165 2.67 -3.52 -16.06
N ASP A 166 1.36 -3.26 -15.98
CA ASP A 166 0.71 -2.64 -14.83
C ASP A 166 0.34 -3.69 -13.75
N PHE A 167 0.57 -4.97 -13.99
CA PHE A 167 0.08 -6.02 -13.08
C PHE A 167 0.67 -5.92 -11.68
N LYS A 168 1.95 -5.56 -11.55
CA LYS A 168 2.58 -5.37 -10.24
C LYS A 168 1.87 -4.29 -9.43
N TRP A 169 1.66 -3.13 -10.06
CA TRP A 169 0.90 -2.01 -9.48
C TRP A 169 -0.51 -2.45 -9.09
N TYR A 170 -1.23 -3.03 -10.04
CA TYR A 170 -2.60 -3.48 -9.83
C TYR A 170 -2.71 -4.45 -8.65
N LYS A 171 -1.81 -5.44 -8.59
CA LYS A 171 -1.74 -6.41 -7.50
C LYS A 171 -1.55 -5.70 -6.16
N ASP A 172 -0.55 -4.83 -6.03
CA ASP A 172 -0.25 -4.17 -4.76
C ASP A 172 -1.42 -3.28 -4.31
N VAL A 173 -1.97 -2.49 -5.22
CA VAL A 173 -3.12 -1.62 -4.94
C VAL A 173 -4.35 -2.43 -4.54
N PHE A 174 -4.66 -3.50 -5.28
CA PHE A 174 -5.81 -4.37 -4.99
C PHE A 174 -5.64 -5.03 -3.63
N MET A 175 -4.45 -5.59 -3.35
CA MET A 175 -4.16 -6.29 -2.10
C MET A 175 -4.24 -5.37 -0.89
N THR A 176 -3.64 -4.18 -0.95
CA THR A 176 -3.70 -3.21 0.15
C THR A 176 -5.14 -2.85 0.48
N ARG A 177 -5.99 -2.64 -0.53
CA ARG A 177 -7.38 -2.22 -0.30
C ARG A 177 -8.30 -3.37 0.11
N VAL A 178 -8.18 -4.55 -0.52
CA VAL A 178 -9.06 -5.68 -0.21
C VAL A 178 -8.81 -6.20 1.21
N MET A 179 -7.56 -6.16 1.68
CA MET A 179 -7.21 -6.63 3.03
C MET A 179 -7.73 -5.74 4.16
N GLN A 180 -8.15 -4.52 3.87
CA GLN A 180 -8.79 -3.62 4.83
C GLN A 180 -10.28 -3.90 5.03
N ARG A 181 -10.85 -4.86 4.28
CA ARG A 181 -12.28 -5.21 4.34
C ARG A 181 -12.56 -6.39 5.25
N SER A 182 -13.71 -6.40 5.92
CA SER A 182 -14.17 -7.53 6.74
C SER A 182 -14.67 -8.70 5.88
N ASP A 183 -15.24 -8.43 4.72
CA ASP A 183 -15.78 -9.42 3.77
C ASP A 183 -14.73 -9.84 2.71
N ASN A 184 -13.44 -9.61 2.95
CA ASN A 184 -12.38 -9.81 1.96
C ASN A 184 -12.25 -11.25 1.43
N GLN A 185 -12.79 -12.23 2.14
CA GLN A 185 -12.79 -13.64 1.72
C GLN A 185 -13.96 -14.01 0.81
N GLN A 186 -14.93 -13.12 0.62
CA GLN A 186 -16.08 -13.40 -0.24
C GLN A 186 -15.65 -13.70 -1.69
N PRO A 187 -16.27 -14.69 -2.35
CA PRO A 187 -15.99 -15.06 -3.75
C PRO A 187 -15.98 -13.86 -4.71
N PHE A 188 -16.88 -12.92 -4.48
CA PHE A 188 -17.02 -11.67 -5.24
C PHE A 188 -15.69 -10.95 -5.46
N TRP A 189 -14.84 -10.83 -4.43
CA TRP A 189 -13.59 -10.08 -4.54
C TRP A 189 -12.52 -10.83 -5.36
N LYS A 190 -12.51 -12.16 -5.27
CA LYS A 190 -11.63 -13.01 -6.08
C LYS A 190 -12.06 -13.02 -7.55
N GLU A 191 -13.36 -13.02 -7.80
CA GLU A 191 -13.91 -12.83 -9.14
C GLU A 191 -13.56 -11.45 -9.70
N LYS A 192 -13.77 -10.39 -8.90
CA LYS A 192 -13.42 -9.01 -9.26
C LYS A 192 -11.94 -8.89 -9.60
N PHE A 193 -11.06 -9.54 -8.83
CA PHE A 193 -9.63 -9.55 -9.09
C PHE A 193 -9.31 -10.07 -10.50
N LEU A 194 -9.93 -11.17 -10.93
CA LEU A 194 -9.74 -11.73 -12.27
C LEU A 194 -10.43 -10.88 -13.36
N ALA A 195 -11.60 -10.33 -13.06
CA ALA A 195 -12.37 -9.50 -14.01
C ALA A 195 -11.69 -8.17 -14.33
N ALA A 196 -10.85 -7.66 -13.44
CA ALA A 196 -10.09 -6.43 -13.65
C ALA A 196 -8.75 -6.63 -14.39
N LEU A 197 -8.36 -7.87 -14.74
CA LEU A 197 -7.19 -8.15 -15.56
C LEU A 197 -7.40 -7.75 -17.04
N PRO A 198 -6.32 -7.52 -17.82
CA PRO A 198 -6.43 -7.37 -19.28
C PRO A 198 -7.11 -8.60 -19.89
N THR A 199 -8.04 -8.40 -20.84
CA THR A 199 -8.92 -9.46 -21.36
C THR A 199 -8.21 -10.78 -21.68
N LEU A 200 -7.15 -10.72 -22.51
CA LEU A 200 -6.38 -11.90 -22.90
C LEU A 200 -5.75 -12.63 -21.71
N LEU A 201 -5.21 -11.87 -20.74
CA LEU A 201 -4.62 -12.45 -19.54
C LEU A 201 -5.70 -13.06 -18.64
N GLY A 202 -6.78 -12.33 -18.40
CA GLY A 202 -7.89 -12.79 -17.57
C GLY A 202 -8.52 -14.07 -18.11
N GLU A 203 -8.68 -14.18 -19.43
CA GLU A 203 -9.17 -15.41 -20.07
C GLU A 203 -8.22 -16.58 -19.90
N LYS A 204 -6.92 -16.41 -20.19
CA LYS A 204 -5.92 -17.48 -20.00
C LYS A 204 -5.85 -17.96 -18.56
N VAL A 205 -5.89 -17.05 -17.58
CA VAL A 205 -5.89 -17.39 -16.15
C VAL A 205 -7.14 -18.17 -15.78
N ARG A 206 -8.33 -17.70 -16.19
CA ARG A 206 -9.59 -18.42 -15.92
C ARG A 206 -9.60 -19.81 -16.54
N ASN A 207 -9.08 -19.96 -17.76
CA ASN A 207 -8.99 -21.26 -18.43
C ASN A 207 -8.04 -22.21 -17.71
N GLN A 208 -6.85 -21.73 -17.31
CA GLN A 208 -5.92 -22.51 -16.49
C GLN A 208 -6.56 -22.98 -15.17
N ILE A 209 -7.32 -22.12 -14.50
CA ILE A 209 -8.00 -22.52 -13.26
C ILE A 209 -9.07 -23.58 -13.59
N ARG A 210 -9.89 -23.38 -14.62
CA ARG A 210 -10.89 -24.37 -15.04
C ARG A 210 -10.28 -25.73 -15.37
N GLU A 211 -9.13 -25.76 -16.05
CA GLU A 211 -8.38 -27.00 -16.34
C GLU A 211 -7.99 -27.72 -15.05
N ASN A 212 -7.53 -26.99 -14.04
CA ASN A 212 -7.14 -27.56 -12.74
C ASN A 212 -8.34 -28.02 -11.89
N TYR A 213 -9.53 -27.46 -12.13
CA TYR A 213 -10.72 -27.67 -11.29
C TYR A 213 -11.94 -28.17 -12.07
N LYS A 214 -11.74 -29.11 -13.02
CA LYS A 214 -12.84 -29.82 -13.72
C LYS A 214 -13.86 -28.88 -14.37
N GLY A 215 -13.41 -27.77 -14.94
CA GLY A 215 -14.25 -26.82 -15.68
C GLY A 215 -14.86 -25.69 -14.84
N ILE A 216 -14.76 -25.73 -13.50
CA ILE A 216 -15.28 -24.68 -12.61
C ILE A 216 -14.17 -23.83 -12.01
N ILE A 217 -14.50 -22.62 -11.56
CA ILE A 217 -13.58 -21.75 -10.81
C ILE A 217 -14.07 -21.71 -9.36
N PRO A 218 -13.45 -22.45 -8.42
CA PRO A 218 -13.90 -22.52 -7.04
C PRO A 218 -13.35 -21.33 -6.24
N TYR A 219 -13.93 -20.15 -6.42
CA TYR A 219 -13.49 -18.91 -5.76
C TYR A 219 -13.45 -19.05 -4.23
N GLU A 220 -14.34 -19.81 -3.62
CA GLU A 220 -14.37 -20.06 -2.17
C GLU A 220 -13.09 -20.74 -1.68
N LYS A 221 -12.52 -21.64 -2.48
CA LYS A 221 -11.36 -22.46 -2.12
C LYS A 221 -10.02 -21.82 -2.49
N LEU A 222 -10.02 -20.90 -3.45
CA LEU A 222 -8.80 -20.25 -3.93
C LEU A 222 -8.36 -19.12 -2.99
N THR A 223 -7.06 -19.04 -2.72
CA THR A 223 -6.43 -17.91 -2.03
C THR A 223 -6.04 -16.81 -3.03
N TYR A 224 -5.89 -15.58 -2.55
CA TYR A 224 -5.34 -14.50 -3.38
C TYR A 224 -3.93 -14.82 -3.89
N GLY A 225 -3.11 -15.54 -3.09
CA GLY A 225 -1.79 -15.99 -3.49
C GLY A 225 -1.81 -16.92 -4.71
N GLU A 226 -2.76 -17.86 -4.74
CA GLU A 226 -2.95 -18.75 -5.91
C GLU A 226 -3.40 -17.97 -7.15
N LEU A 227 -4.35 -17.05 -7.01
CA LEU A 227 -4.78 -16.20 -8.14
C LEU A 227 -3.63 -15.35 -8.71
N ILE A 228 -2.80 -14.79 -7.83
CA ILE A 228 -1.60 -14.04 -8.21
C ILE A 228 -0.62 -14.95 -8.94
N SER A 229 -0.39 -16.16 -8.43
CA SER A 229 0.51 -17.15 -9.03
C SER A 229 0.06 -17.57 -10.43
N PHE A 230 -1.23 -17.91 -10.62
CA PHE A 230 -1.80 -18.20 -11.94
C PHE A 230 -1.63 -17.02 -12.89
N THR A 231 -1.88 -15.80 -12.40
CA THR A 231 -1.75 -14.58 -13.21
C THR A 231 -0.31 -14.32 -13.64
N GLN A 232 0.66 -14.50 -12.75
CA GLN A 232 2.08 -14.34 -13.08
C GLN A 232 2.54 -15.41 -14.06
N LYS A 233 2.14 -16.67 -13.85
CA LYS A 233 2.49 -17.80 -14.72
C LYS A 233 1.99 -17.60 -16.15
N GLU A 234 0.70 -17.27 -16.32
CA GLU A 234 0.14 -17.02 -17.66
C GLU A 234 0.66 -15.72 -18.28
N GLY A 235 0.90 -14.68 -17.47
CA GLY A 235 1.52 -13.45 -17.92
C GLY A 235 2.92 -13.67 -18.51
N LEU A 236 3.73 -14.50 -17.86
CA LEU A 236 5.06 -14.88 -18.36
C LEU A 236 4.99 -15.64 -19.69
N LYS A 237 4.07 -16.60 -19.82
CA LYS A 237 3.85 -17.33 -21.08
C LYS A 237 3.48 -16.38 -22.22
N ILE A 238 2.52 -15.46 -22.00
CA ILE A 238 2.13 -14.47 -23.01
C ILE A 238 3.33 -13.61 -23.43
N CYS A 239 4.15 -13.16 -22.47
CA CYS A 239 5.36 -12.39 -22.78
C CYS A 239 6.36 -13.18 -23.63
N GLN A 240 6.55 -14.47 -23.35
CA GLN A 240 7.41 -15.36 -24.13
C GLN A 240 6.86 -15.56 -25.54
N ASP A 241 5.57 -15.85 -25.69
CA ASP A 241 4.89 -16.00 -26.99
C ASP A 241 5.04 -14.75 -27.85
N LEU A 242 4.81 -13.56 -27.26
CA LEU A 242 4.95 -12.28 -27.94
C LEU A 242 6.40 -12.01 -28.38
N LYS A 243 7.39 -12.42 -27.59
CA LYS A 243 8.80 -12.30 -27.95
C LYS A 243 9.13 -13.21 -29.15
N LEU A 244 8.67 -14.46 -29.12
CA LEU A 244 8.86 -15.41 -30.21
C LEU A 244 8.18 -14.92 -31.50
N GLN A 245 6.93 -14.46 -31.42
CA GLN A 245 6.22 -13.92 -32.59
C GLN A 245 6.92 -12.70 -33.21
N LYS A 246 7.51 -11.82 -32.39
CA LYS A 246 8.30 -10.69 -32.90
C LYS A 246 9.55 -11.16 -33.65
N GLN A 247 10.20 -12.21 -33.16
CA GLN A 247 11.38 -12.77 -33.82
C GLN A 247 11.02 -13.42 -35.16
N LEU A 248 9.98 -14.26 -35.19
CA LEU A 248 9.48 -14.88 -36.42
C LEU A 248 9.06 -13.85 -37.48
N LYS A 249 8.44 -12.73 -37.05
CA LYS A 249 8.10 -11.63 -37.98
C LYS A 249 9.36 -10.99 -38.58
N LYS A 250 10.40 -10.75 -37.79
CA LYS A 250 11.68 -10.19 -38.29
C LYS A 250 12.35 -11.13 -39.31
N GLU A 251 12.39 -12.42 -39.00
CA GLU A 251 12.95 -13.44 -39.91
C GLU A 251 12.17 -13.51 -41.23
N ARG A 252 10.83 -13.41 -41.19
CA ARG A 252 10.00 -13.33 -42.40
C ARG A 252 10.29 -12.09 -43.24
N TYR A 253 10.44 -10.92 -42.62
CA TYR A 253 10.78 -9.69 -43.36
C TYR A 253 12.14 -9.81 -44.05
N GLN A 254 13.16 -10.31 -43.34
CA GLN A 254 14.49 -10.54 -43.92
C GLN A 254 14.46 -11.57 -45.05
N TYR A 255 13.67 -12.62 -44.92
CA TYR A 255 13.53 -13.62 -45.98
C TYR A 255 12.92 -13.03 -47.26
N VAL A 256 11.86 -12.23 -47.14
CA VAL A 256 11.20 -11.56 -48.28
C VAL A 256 12.15 -10.54 -48.92
N GLU A 257 12.83 -9.72 -48.13
CA GLU A 257 13.80 -8.74 -48.62
C GLU A 257 14.97 -9.41 -49.38
N ASN A 258 15.47 -10.53 -48.87
CA ASN A 258 16.51 -11.32 -49.54
C ASN A 258 16.01 -11.97 -50.84
N GLN A 259 14.75 -12.38 -50.92
CA GLN A 259 14.16 -12.89 -52.17
C GLN A 259 14.02 -11.79 -53.22
N ASP A 260 13.57 -10.59 -52.84
CA ASP A 260 13.44 -9.45 -53.75
C ASP A 260 14.82 -9.00 -54.29
N ILE A 261 15.84 -8.95 -53.43
CA ILE A 261 17.22 -8.65 -53.84
C ILE A 261 17.73 -9.72 -54.83
N SER A 262 17.51 -11.00 -54.53
CA SER A 262 17.95 -12.11 -55.39
C SER A 262 17.29 -12.07 -56.77
N GLN A 263 15.99 -11.78 -56.85
CA GLN A 263 15.27 -11.65 -58.11
C GLN A 263 15.76 -10.45 -58.94
N ASN A 264 16.07 -9.32 -58.28
CA ASN A 264 16.60 -8.14 -58.96
C ASN A 264 18.01 -8.37 -59.53
N ILE A 265 18.86 -9.11 -58.82
CA ILE A 265 20.21 -9.49 -59.31
C ILE A 265 20.12 -10.43 -60.52
N VAL A 266 19.18 -11.38 -60.53
CA VAL A 266 18.98 -12.27 -61.68
C VAL A 266 18.54 -11.48 -62.91
N LYS A 267 17.54 -10.60 -62.77
CA LYS A 267 17.06 -9.74 -63.86
C LYS A 267 18.15 -8.79 -64.39
N SER A 268 19.04 -8.28 -63.54
CA SER A 268 20.13 -7.41 -64.00
C SER A 268 21.20 -8.17 -64.79
N LYS A 269 21.45 -9.44 -64.44
CA LYS A 269 22.40 -10.29 -65.18
C LYS A 269 21.84 -10.70 -66.53
N GLU A 270 20.56 -11.05 -66.64
CA GLU A 270 19.92 -11.38 -67.92
C GLU A 270 19.97 -10.20 -68.91
N LYS A 271 19.73 -8.98 -68.43
CA LYS A 271 19.85 -7.75 -69.24
C LYS A 271 21.28 -7.40 -69.67
N SER A 272 22.31 -7.96 -69.03
CA SER A 272 23.71 -7.69 -69.39
C SER A 272 24.27 -8.69 -70.41
N ILE A 273 23.51 -9.74 -70.74
CA ILE A 273 23.90 -10.81 -71.68
C ILE A 273 23.15 -10.67 -73.02
N THR A 274 22.22 -9.71 -73.13
CA THR A 274 21.53 -9.32 -74.37
C THR A 274 22.10 -8.02 -74.91
#